data_AF-A0A946AMY4-F1
#
_entry.id   AF-A0A946AMY4-F1
#
_cell.length_a   1.000
_cell.length_b   1.000
_cell.length_c   1.000
_cell.angle_alpha   90.00
_cell.angle_beta   90.00
_cell.angle_gamma   90.00
#
_symmetry.space_group_name_H-M   'P 1'
#
loop_
_entity.id
_entity.type
_entity.pdbx_description
1 polymer ?
#
loop_
_entity_poly.entity_id
_entity_poly.type
_entity_poly.pdbx_seq_one_letter_code
_entity_poly.pdbx_strand_id
1 'polypeptide(L)'
;MQKRLLIIAIVLSLNACSGGGSGIAPALPYPIDANTATISEVQGDGNVSPMLGQRVKITGIVTGDFQQGDADTGRNLGGFFMQMAIGDGDPATSDGIFVFDQNSAINNVVITQLVEVTGTVTENFFETHIVADSVRVVGSGAIQPTDLSFPATTVANSDGILIADFERFEGMFVGLADPATISDVFNLERYGELTLSSTDRLYQFTNSNAPDMAGYGAHKEDVASRSLILDDGLSLQNPDDIHYLKPTASNSADYSVRVGDTVAIAGGNIRFSRGSGGSGKESFRLEPAFDPLFVSQNVRNSVPPDPGGNVKVASFNVLNYFTTIDNGQNNCGPDADMGCRGADSTLEFARQHQKTVNTLLAMDADVVGLMELENNGGVALQSIVDAMNVVVGNGEWASIETGVIGSDAITVGLIYRTSVVQPAGTFAVLTSMSDSRFNDRRNRPTLAQTFDAVSDGGRFTVA
;
A
#
# COMPACT_ATOMS: atom_id res chain seq x y z
N MET A 1 54.93 11.50 2.78
CA MET A 1 54.07 11.26 1.60
C MET A 1 52.75 11.96 1.82
N GLN A 2 52.56 13.12 1.18
CA GLN A 2 51.29 13.85 1.15
C GLN A 2 50.29 13.10 0.26
N LYS A 3 49.07 12.89 0.74
CA LYS A 3 47.88 12.80 -0.13
C LYS A 3 46.78 13.66 0.47
N ARG A 4 46.33 14.60 -0.36
CA ARG A 4 45.43 15.72 -0.08
C ARG A 4 43.98 15.20 -0.13
N LEU A 5 43.18 15.65 0.83
CA LEU A 5 41.73 15.53 0.86
C LEU A 5 41.16 16.67 0.00
N LEU A 6 40.43 16.35 -1.07
CA LEU A 6 39.75 17.33 -1.92
C LEU A 6 38.26 17.35 -1.54
N ILE A 7 37.85 18.38 -0.83
CA ILE A 7 36.45 18.73 -0.56
C ILE A 7 36.02 19.66 -1.69
N ILE A 8 35.05 19.25 -2.50
CA ILE A 8 34.41 20.13 -3.50
C ILE A 8 33.08 20.58 -2.90
N ALA A 9 33.04 21.86 -2.50
CA ALA A 9 31.83 22.59 -2.17
C ALA A 9 31.17 23.07 -3.47
N ILE A 10 29.91 22.72 -3.70
CA ILE A 10 29.10 23.28 -4.78
C ILE A 10 28.49 24.59 -4.29
N VAL A 11 28.90 25.69 -4.90
CA VAL A 11 28.37 27.03 -4.67
C VAL A 11 27.15 27.23 -5.56
N LEU A 12 25.96 27.36 -4.97
CA LEU A 12 24.79 27.91 -5.66
C LEU A 12 24.98 29.42 -5.85
N SER A 13 25.05 29.88 -7.09
CA SER A 13 24.95 31.29 -7.44
C SER A 13 23.53 31.63 -7.88
N LEU A 14 22.76 32.29 -6.99
CA LEU A 14 21.63 33.11 -7.41
C LEU A 14 22.18 34.37 -8.10
N ASN A 15 21.90 34.54 -9.39
CA ASN A 15 22.07 35.83 -10.06
C ASN A 15 20.70 36.36 -10.48
N ALA A 16 20.25 37.39 -9.78
CA ALA A 16 19.25 38.33 -10.25
C ALA A 16 19.93 39.33 -11.19
N CYS A 17 19.43 39.51 -12.41
CA CYS A 17 19.80 40.62 -13.27
C CYS A 17 18.55 41.34 -13.78
N SER A 18 18.34 42.55 -13.25
CA SER A 18 17.63 43.64 -13.91
C SER A 18 18.53 44.29 -14.97
N GLY A 19 18.01 44.54 -16.17
CA GLY A 19 18.69 45.39 -17.16
C GLY A 19 18.18 45.19 -18.58
N GLY A 20 17.40 46.15 -19.08
CA GLY A 20 16.85 46.14 -20.42
C GLY A 20 17.92 46.25 -21.51
N GLY A 21 17.79 45.39 -22.51
CA GLY A 21 18.48 45.47 -23.79
C GLY A 21 17.67 44.70 -24.82
N SER A 22 17.24 45.37 -25.89
CA SER A 22 16.57 44.78 -27.04
C SER A 22 17.54 43.83 -27.78
N GLY A 23 17.70 42.63 -27.25
CA GLY A 23 18.31 41.49 -27.93
C GLY A 23 17.22 40.67 -28.57
N ILE A 24 17.27 40.54 -29.89
CA ILE A 24 16.45 39.62 -30.67
C ILE A 24 16.66 38.24 -30.06
N ALA A 25 15.59 37.65 -29.49
CA ALA A 25 15.64 36.26 -29.04
C ALA A 25 16.12 35.39 -30.22
N PRO A 26 17.05 34.44 -30.01
CA PRO A 26 17.33 33.46 -31.06
C PRO A 26 16.01 32.77 -31.38
N ALA A 27 15.66 32.74 -32.67
CA ALA A 27 14.50 31.99 -33.14
C ALA A 27 14.59 30.57 -32.57
N LEU A 28 13.48 30.09 -31.99
CA LEU A 28 13.33 28.69 -31.63
C LEU A 28 13.76 27.86 -32.86
N PRO A 29 14.61 26.83 -32.70
CA PRO A 29 14.99 26.00 -33.82
C PRO A 29 13.71 25.49 -34.49
N TYR A 30 13.71 25.46 -35.83
CA TYR A 30 12.67 24.81 -36.64
C TYR A 30 12.22 23.51 -35.97
N PRO A 31 10.92 23.14 -35.98
CA PRO A 31 10.51 21.85 -35.48
C PRO A 31 11.36 20.79 -36.19
N ILE A 32 12.20 20.09 -35.42
CA ILE A 32 12.96 18.96 -35.95
C ILE A 32 11.90 17.99 -36.46
N ASP A 33 12.01 17.60 -37.74
CA ASP A 33 11.13 16.59 -38.31
C ASP A 33 11.21 15.35 -37.43
N ALA A 34 10.06 14.80 -37.07
CA ALA A 34 10.01 13.66 -36.18
C ALA A 34 10.63 12.43 -36.86
N ASN A 35 11.56 11.77 -36.18
CA ASN A 35 12.16 10.52 -36.67
C ASN A 35 11.08 9.44 -36.66
N THR A 36 10.88 8.75 -37.78
CA THR A 36 10.02 7.56 -37.77
C THR A 36 10.74 6.45 -37.03
N ALA A 37 10.10 5.89 -36.02
CA ALA A 37 10.63 4.82 -35.19
C ALA A 37 9.52 3.80 -34.89
N THR A 38 9.93 2.60 -34.51
CA THR A 38 9.05 1.61 -33.88
C THR A 38 8.95 1.87 -32.37
N ILE A 39 7.95 1.27 -31.71
CA ILE A 39 7.84 1.38 -30.25
C ILE A 39 9.00 0.67 -29.57
N SER A 40 9.43 -0.49 -30.07
CA SER A 40 10.53 -1.22 -29.47
C SER A 40 11.89 -0.52 -29.62
N GLU A 41 12.13 0.23 -30.70
CA GLU A 41 13.30 1.13 -30.81
C GLU A 41 13.24 2.30 -29.81
N VAL A 42 12.04 2.79 -29.48
CA VAL A 42 11.86 3.82 -28.44
C VAL A 42 12.12 3.23 -27.06
N GLN A 43 11.61 2.03 -26.76
CA GLN A 43 11.82 1.38 -25.48
C GLN A 43 13.29 0.95 -25.29
N GLY A 44 13.84 0.18 -26.22
CA GLY A 44 15.14 -0.48 -26.05
C GLY A 44 15.07 -1.71 -25.14
N ASP A 45 16.24 -2.20 -24.73
CA ASP A 45 16.43 -3.43 -23.92
C ASP A 45 16.87 -3.14 -22.47
N GLY A 46 16.79 -1.88 -22.03
CA GLY A 46 17.16 -1.47 -20.69
C GLY A 46 16.27 -0.35 -20.16
N ASN A 47 16.47 0.00 -18.89
CA ASN A 47 15.54 0.82 -18.10
C ASN A 47 15.49 2.32 -18.46
N VAL A 48 16.11 2.72 -19.56
CA VAL A 48 16.08 4.10 -20.06
C VAL A 48 16.08 4.06 -21.57
N SER A 49 15.16 4.79 -22.17
CA SER A 49 15.04 4.85 -23.62
C SER A 49 16.36 5.29 -24.30
N PRO A 50 16.82 4.60 -25.37
CA PRO A 50 17.92 5.08 -26.22
C PRO A 50 17.53 6.34 -27.02
N MET A 51 16.24 6.69 -27.03
CA MET A 51 15.68 7.83 -27.75
C MET A 51 15.26 8.98 -26.83
N LEU A 52 15.67 8.98 -25.55
CA LEU A 52 15.34 10.03 -24.59
C LEU A 52 15.60 11.45 -25.13
N GLY A 53 14.57 12.30 -25.06
CA GLY A 53 14.59 13.69 -25.52
C GLY A 53 14.47 13.84 -27.04
N GLN A 54 14.42 12.75 -27.80
CA GLN A 54 14.19 12.79 -29.25
C GLN A 54 12.70 12.93 -29.55
N ARG A 55 12.42 13.62 -30.66
CA ARG A 55 11.07 13.71 -31.21
C ARG A 55 10.85 12.58 -32.21
N VAL A 56 9.83 11.75 -31.96
CA VAL A 56 9.55 10.53 -32.73
C VAL A 56 8.15 10.55 -33.30
N LYS A 57 7.98 9.76 -34.36
CA LYS A 57 6.71 9.45 -34.99
C LYS A 57 6.53 7.93 -34.99
N ILE A 58 5.58 7.44 -34.21
CA ILE A 58 5.32 6.01 -34.00
C ILE A 58 3.89 5.65 -34.41
N THR A 59 3.61 4.36 -34.58
CA THR A 59 2.26 3.84 -34.88
C THR A 59 2.00 2.58 -34.07
N GLY A 60 0.78 2.42 -33.59
CA GLY A 60 0.39 1.30 -32.72
C GLY A 60 -1.09 1.29 -32.43
N ILE A 61 -1.58 0.17 -31.91
CA ILE A 61 -2.98 -0.04 -31.55
C ILE A 61 -3.16 0.36 -30.09
N VAL A 62 -4.18 1.16 -29.79
CA VAL A 62 -4.54 1.54 -28.43
C VAL A 62 -5.01 0.31 -27.65
N THR A 63 -4.39 0.07 -26.51
CA THR A 63 -4.65 -1.10 -25.63
C THR A 63 -5.23 -0.72 -24.28
N GLY A 64 -5.09 0.54 -23.86
CA GLY A 64 -5.67 1.07 -22.64
C GLY A 64 -5.98 2.55 -22.81
N ASP A 65 -7.18 2.97 -22.43
CA ASP A 65 -7.63 4.37 -22.48
C ASP A 65 -7.74 4.88 -21.04
N PHE A 66 -6.93 5.87 -20.70
CA PHE A 66 -6.84 6.47 -19.37
C PHE A 66 -6.79 8.01 -19.51
N GLN A 67 -7.37 8.54 -20.60
CA GLN A 67 -7.35 9.97 -20.92
C GLN A 67 -8.32 10.72 -20.00
N GLN A 68 -8.02 11.97 -19.66
CA GLN A 68 -8.99 12.73 -18.86
C GLN A 68 -10.23 13.07 -19.70
N GLY A 69 -11.40 13.04 -19.08
CA GLY A 69 -12.64 13.52 -19.70
C GLY A 69 -13.16 12.64 -20.83
N ASP A 70 -12.71 11.39 -20.91
CA ASP A 70 -13.26 10.37 -21.77
C ASP A 70 -14.59 9.83 -21.20
N ALA A 71 -15.08 8.70 -21.72
CA ALA A 71 -16.31 8.08 -21.21
C ALA A 71 -16.10 7.35 -19.86
N ASP A 72 -14.86 7.12 -19.45
CA ASP A 72 -14.50 6.37 -18.27
C ASP A 72 -14.01 7.27 -17.14
N THR A 73 -14.94 7.65 -16.28
CA THR A 73 -14.62 8.48 -15.12
C THR A 73 -13.90 7.72 -13.99
N GLY A 74 -13.71 6.40 -14.13
CA GLY A 74 -13.11 5.54 -13.10
C GLY A 74 -11.60 5.41 -13.22
N ARG A 75 -11.03 5.77 -14.37
CA ARG A 75 -9.59 5.62 -14.68
C ARG A 75 -9.08 6.88 -15.36
N ASN A 76 -7.94 7.38 -14.91
CA ASN A 76 -7.35 8.62 -15.41
C ASN A 76 -5.87 8.73 -15.03
N LEU A 77 -5.02 8.49 -16.02
CA LEU A 77 -3.57 8.66 -15.96
C LEU A 77 -3.09 9.82 -16.85
N GLY A 78 -4.02 10.56 -17.49
CA GLY A 78 -3.72 11.66 -18.41
C GLY A 78 -3.14 11.20 -19.75
N GLY A 79 -3.55 10.03 -20.24
CA GLY A 79 -2.99 9.47 -21.47
C GLY A 79 -3.57 8.11 -21.84
N PHE A 80 -2.91 7.40 -22.76
CA PHE A 80 -3.35 6.09 -23.20
C PHE A 80 -2.14 5.19 -23.48
N PHE A 81 -2.35 3.87 -23.40
CA PHE A 81 -1.35 2.89 -23.81
C PHE A 81 -1.59 2.47 -25.25
N MET A 82 -0.50 2.25 -25.99
CA MET A 82 -0.53 1.67 -27.34
C MET A 82 0.59 0.65 -27.52
N GLN A 83 0.36 -0.32 -28.41
CA GLN A 83 1.31 -1.40 -28.69
C GLN A 83 1.42 -1.67 -30.20
N MET A 84 2.58 -2.12 -30.64
CA MET A 84 2.79 -2.51 -32.04
C MET A 84 1.85 -3.65 -32.45
N ALA A 85 1.23 -3.52 -33.62
CA ALA A 85 0.35 -4.56 -34.17
C ALA A 85 1.11 -5.87 -34.50
N ILE A 86 2.38 -5.72 -34.87
CA ILE A 86 3.34 -6.80 -35.08
C ILE A 86 4.59 -6.36 -34.33
N GLY A 87 4.89 -7.03 -33.22
CA GLY A 87 6.09 -6.77 -32.44
C GLY A 87 7.38 -7.09 -33.21
N ASP A 88 8.51 -6.66 -32.66
CA ASP A 88 9.83 -6.93 -33.26
C ASP A 88 10.29 -8.39 -33.08
N GLY A 89 9.65 -9.12 -32.16
CA GLY A 89 9.96 -10.52 -31.84
C GLY A 89 11.17 -10.71 -30.94
N ASP A 90 11.72 -9.64 -30.36
CA ASP A 90 12.78 -9.70 -29.37
C ASP A 90 12.17 -9.81 -27.96
N PRO A 91 12.40 -10.90 -27.22
CA PRO A 91 11.88 -11.02 -25.86
C PRO A 91 12.51 -10.03 -24.87
N ALA A 92 13.60 -9.34 -25.22
CA ALA A 92 14.27 -8.39 -24.34
C ALA A 92 13.68 -6.96 -24.41
N THR A 93 12.90 -6.64 -25.44
CA THR A 93 12.33 -5.31 -25.64
C THR A 93 10.82 -5.31 -25.38
N SER A 94 10.26 -4.13 -25.11
CA SER A 94 8.82 -3.93 -25.05
C SER A 94 8.28 -3.41 -26.38
N ASP A 95 7.15 -3.97 -26.82
CA ASP A 95 6.39 -3.48 -27.98
C ASP A 95 5.33 -2.43 -27.60
N GLY A 96 5.19 -2.13 -26.30
CA GLY A 96 4.18 -1.25 -25.73
C GLY A 96 4.75 0.05 -25.21
N ILE A 97 3.92 1.09 -25.17
CA ILE A 97 4.32 2.42 -24.69
C ILE A 97 3.10 3.17 -24.13
N PHE A 98 3.32 3.99 -23.11
CA PHE A 98 2.33 4.96 -22.67
C PHE A 98 2.55 6.31 -23.36
N VAL A 99 1.45 6.92 -23.79
CA VAL A 99 1.40 8.22 -24.44
C VAL A 99 0.69 9.20 -23.51
N PHE A 100 1.44 10.15 -22.97
CA PHE A 100 0.90 11.25 -22.18
C PHE A 100 0.32 12.32 -23.11
N ASP A 101 -0.98 12.58 -22.99
CA ASP A 101 -1.74 13.43 -23.92
C ASP A 101 -1.87 14.89 -23.48
N GLN A 102 -1.13 15.27 -22.44
CA GLN A 102 -1.15 16.60 -21.81
C GLN A 102 -2.52 16.99 -21.25
N ASN A 103 -3.27 16.03 -20.72
CA ASN A 103 -4.59 16.20 -20.09
C ASN A 103 -5.67 16.69 -21.06
N SER A 104 -5.96 15.87 -22.08
CA SER A 104 -7.04 16.07 -23.07
C SER A 104 -6.82 17.20 -24.09
N ALA A 105 -5.58 17.67 -24.28
CA ALA A 105 -5.28 18.64 -25.34
C ALA A 105 -5.36 18.01 -26.76
N ILE A 106 -5.51 16.69 -26.84
CA ILE A 106 -5.44 15.90 -28.08
C ILE A 106 -6.69 15.02 -28.21
N ASN A 107 -7.03 14.62 -29.44
CA ASN A 107 -8.18 13.77 -29.76
C ASN A 107 -8.31 12.56 -28.82
N ASN A 108 -9.50 12.36 -28.25
CA ASN A 108 -9.86 11.15 -27.51
C ASN A 108 -9.72 9.93 -28.43
N VAL A 109 -8.93 8.94 -28.01
CA VAL A 109 -8.83 7.65 -28.68
C VAL A 109 -9.77 6.65 -27.99
N VAL A 110 -9.82 5.42 -28.49
CA VAL A 110 -10.42 4.30 -27.77
C VAL A 110 -9.62 3.04 -28.07
N ILE A 111 -9.67 2.07 -27.16
CA ILE A 111 -9.09 0.72 -27.37
C ILE A 111 -9.51 0.19 -28.75
N THR A 112 -8.62 -0.52 -29.43
CA THR A 112 -8.71 -1.03 -30.82
C THR A 112 -8.38 -0.04 -31.93
N GLN A 113 -8.26 1.26 -31.67
CA GLN A 113 -7.85 2.20 -32.71
C GLN A 113 -6.36 2.06 -33.03
N LEU A 114 -6.03 2.04 -34.33
CA LEU A 114 -4.66 2.21 -34.79
C LEU A 114 -4.38 3.69 -34.87
N VAL A 115 -3.39 4.17 -34.12
CA VAL A 115 -3.05 5.58 -34.01
C VAL A 115 -1.62 5.83 -34.43
N GLU A 116 -1.41 6.98 -35.08
CA GLU A 116 -0.11 7.55 -35.38
C GLU A 116 0.13 8.70 -34.38
N VAL A 117 1.22 8.61 -33.62
CA VAL A 117 1.58 9.57 -32.57
C VAL A 117 2.87 10.24 -32.96
N THR A 118 2.89 11.57 -32.87
CA THR A 118 4.13 12.36 -32.92
C THR A 118 4.31 13.06 -31.58
N GLY A 119 5.49 12.93 -30.99
CA GLY A 119 5.77 13.50 -29.67
C GLY A 119 7.23 13.38 -29.28
N THR A 120 7.54 13.76 -28.04
CA THR A 120 8.90 13.69 -27.48
C THR A 120 9.00 12.53 -26.50
N VAL A 121 10.07 11.74 -26.61
CA VAL A 121 10.36 10.65 -25.67
C VAL A 121 10.87 11.25 -24.36
N THR A 122 10.29 10.82 -23.24
CA THR A 122 10.61 11.29 -21.88
C THR A 122 10.65 10.13 -20.91
N GLU A 123 11.41 10.28 -19.83
CA GLU A 123 11.32 9.42 -18.65
C GLU A 123 10.46 10.10 -17.59
N ASN A 124 9.46 9.41 -17.06
CA ASN A 124 8.69 9.88 -15.91
C ASN A 124 8.64 8.79 -14.84
N PHE A 125 9.31 9.01 -13.71
CA PHE A 125 9.48 8.00 -12.65
C PHE A 125 10.07 6.66 -13.14
N PHE A 126 11.06 6.75 -14.04
CA PHE A 126 11.73 5.60 -14.68
C PHE A 126 10.84 4.79 -15.65
N GLU A 127 9.72 5.38 -16.07
CA GLU A 127 8.87 4.84 -17.14
C GLU A 127 9.09 5.62 -18.43
N THR A 128 9.29 4.90 -19.54
CA THR A 128 9.48 5.50 -20.85
C THR A 128 8.13 5.91 -21.46
N HIS A 129 7.91 7.21 -21.65
CA HIS A 129 6.68 7.77 -22.19
C HIS A 129 6.90 8.63 -23.43
N ILE A 130 5.84 8.78 -24.23
CA ILE A 130 5.75 9.83 -25.26
C ILE A 130 4.87 10.97 -24.75
N VAL A 131 5.43 12.17 -24.61
CA VAL A 131 4.62 13.40 -24.50
C VAL A 131 4.16 13.77 -25.90
N ALA A 132 2.86 13.57 -26.18
CA ALA A 132 2.33 13.73 -27.52
C ALA A 132 2.18 15.21 -27.92
N ASP A 133 2.59 15.53 -29.15
CA ASP A 133 2.26 16.78 -29.85
C ASP A 133 0.98 16.62 -30.69
N SER A 134 0.80 15.43 -31.28
CA SER A 134 -0.36 15.11 -32.10
C SER A 134 -0.63 13.61 -32.12
N VAL A 135 -1.92 13.25 -32.15
CA VAL A 135 -2.42 11.89 -32.27
C VAL A 135 -3.47 11.86 -33.39
N ARG A 136 -3.29 10.93 -34.33
CA ARG A 136 -4.21 10.73 -35.45
C ARG A 136 -4.65 9.28 -35.51
N VAL A 137 -5.95 9.05 -35.52
CA VAL A 137 -6.51 7.73 -35.82
C VAL A 137 -6.31 7.42 -37.30
N VAL A 138 -5.64 6.32 -37.61
CA VAL A 138 -5.28 5.90 -38.97
C VAL A 138 -5.87 4.55 -39.36
N GLY A 139 -6.54 3.87 -38.43
CA GLY A 139 -7.21 2.59 -38.67
C GLY A 139 -7.73 1.96 -37.39
N SER A 140 -7.86 0.64 -37.39
CA SER A 140 -8.22 -0.16 -36.22
C SER A 140 -7.55 -1.52 -36.26
N GLY A 141 -7.46 -2.19 -35.12
CA GLY A 141 -6.90 -3.52 -34.94
C GLY A 141 -7.15 -4.03 -33.52
N ALA A 142 -6.61 -5.19 -33.18
CA ALA A 142 -6.69 -5.74 -31.84
C ALA A 142 -5.36 -6.40 -31.46
N ILE A 143 -4.98 -6.26 -30.19
CA ILE A 143 -3.82 -6.91 -29.58
C ILE A 143 -4.38 -8.00 -28.66
N GLN A 144 -3.80 -9.21 -28.73
CA GLN A 144 -4.08 -10.23 -27.74
C GLN A 144 -3.18 -9.98 -26.51
N PRO A 145 -3.69 -10.15 -25.28
CA PRO A 145 -2.86 -10.03 -24.09
C PRO A 145 -1.66 -10.98 -24.17
N THR A 146 -0.48 -10.47 -23.84
CA THR A 146 0.70 -11.31 -23.63
C THR A 146 0.63 -11.92 -22.24
N ASP A 147 0.86 -13.23 -22.12
CA ASP A 147 0.81 -13.89 -20.81
C ASP A 147 1.94 -13.40 -19.91
N LEU A 148 1.58 -12.85 -18.75
CA LEU A 148 2.52 -12.50 -17.70
C LEU A 148 2.75 -13.72 -16.80
N SER A 149 3.96 -14.28 -16.85
CA SER A 149 4.31 -15.51 -16.12
C SER A 149 4.99 -15.21 -14.78
N PHE A 150 4.70 -16.04 -13.78
CA PHE A 150 5.38 -16.07 -12.48
C PHE A 150 5.99 -17.47 -12.23
N PRO A 151 7.06 -17.59 -11.40
CA PRO A 151 7.81 -16.48 -10.80
C PRO A 151 8.64 -15.73 -11.86
N ALA A 152 8.70 -14.41 -11.72
CA ALA A 152 9.56 -13.53 -12.50
C ALA A 152 10.98 -13.48 -11.91
N THR A 153 11.92 -12.99 -12.71
CA THR A 153 13.20 -12.51 -12.17
C THR A 153 12.95 -11.33 -11.24
N THR A 154 13.90 -11.06 -10.33
CA THR A 154 13.78 -9.96 -9.37
C THR A 154 14.82 -8.89 -9.61
N VAL A 155 14.45 -7.66 -9.30
CA VAL A 155 15.33 -6.48 -9.35
C VAL A 155 15.12 -5.65 -8.10
N ALA A 156 16.16 -4.93 -7.67
CA ALA A 156 16.03 -3.95 -6.60
C ALA A 156 15.56 -2.60 -7.17
N ASN A 157 14.49 -2.05 -6.62
CA ASN A 157 14.04 -0.69 -6.94
C ASN A 157 14.99 0.37 -6.32
N SER A 158 14.69 1.66 -6.53
CA SER A 158 15.51 2.77 -6.02
C SER A 158 15.57 2.86 -4.49
N ASP A 159 14.60 2.26 -3.79
CA ASP A 159 14.56 2.16 -2.32
C ASP A 159 15.34 0.92 -1.80
N GLY A 160 15.94 0.12 -2.68
CA GLY A 160 16.66 -1.11 -2.33
C GLY A 160 15.74 -2.29 -1.98
N ILE A 161 14.47 -2.21 -2.37
CA ILE A 161 13.46 -3.26 -2.15
C ILE A 161 13.39 -4.14 -3.40
N LEU A 162 13.38 -5.46 -3.20
CA LEU A 162 13.21 -6.43 -4.27
C LEU A 162 11.77 -6.43 -4.78
N ILE A 163 11.61 -6.43 -6.10
CA ILE A 163 10.35 -6.52 -6.83
C ILE A 163 10.50 -7.51 -7.99
N ALA A 164 9.39 -8.01 -8.54
CA ALA A 164 9.41 -8.70 -9.82
C ALA A 164 9.89 -7.75 -10.92
N ASP A 165 10.72 -8.25 -11.83
CA ASP A 165 11.25 -7.51 -12.96
C ASP A 165 10.37 -7.74 -14.19
N PHE A 166 9.62 -6.70 -14.56
CA PHE A 166 8.73 -6.69 -15.73
C PHE A 166 9.09 -5.59 -16.72
N GLU A 167 10.34 -5.13 -16.73
CA GLU A 167 10.80 -4.04 -17.60
C GLU A 167 10.50 -4.31 -19.07
N ARG A 168 10.80 -5.53 -19.55
CA ARG A 168 10.51 -6.00 -20.91
C ARG A 168 9.02 -6.00 -21.29
N PHE A 169 8.12 -5.77 -20.34
CA PHE A 169 6.68 -5.66 -20.57
C PHE A 169 6.16 -4.23 -20.39
N GLU A 170 7.00 -3.25 -20.09
CA GLU A 170 6.57 -1.86 -19.83
C GLU A 170 5.71 -1.32 -20.98
N GLY A 171 4.49 -0.88 -20.67
CA GLY A 171 3.50 -0.42 -21.62
C GLY A 171 2.78 -1.51 -22.41
N MET A 172 3.24 -2.77 -22.39
CA MET A 172 2.59 -3.87 -23.11
C MET A 172 1.25 -4.24 -22.49
N PHE A 173 0.33 -4.67 -23.36
CA PHE A 173 -0.94 -5.27 -22.98
C PHE A 173 -0.74 -6.73 -22.59
N VAL A 174 -0.91 -7.01 -21.31
CA VAL A 174 -0.68 -8.33 -20.70
C VAL A 174 -1.95 -8.88 -20.06
N GLY A 175 -1.95 -10.19 -19.84
CA GLY A 175 -2.97 -10.90 -19.07
C GLY A 175 -2.32 -11.83 -18.04
N LEU A 176 -3.09 -12.19 -17.01
CA LEU A 176 -2.69 -13.25 -16.10
C LEU A 176 -3.33 -14.56 -16.57
N ALA A 177 -2.51 -15.60 -16.77
CA ALA A 177 -2.99 -16.91 -17.23
C ALA A 177 -3.95 -17.55 -16.21
N ASP A 178 -3.68 -17.35 -14.92
CA ASP A 178 -4.48 -17.81 -13.80
C ASP A 178 -4.92 -16.62 -12.92
N PRO A 179 -6.06 -16.72 -12.21
CA PRO A 179 -6.44 -15.70 -11.22
C PRO A 179 -5.36 -15.53 -10.14
N ALA A 180 -5.07 -14.28 -9.79
CA ALA A 180 -4.13 -13.96 -8.72
C ALA A 180 -4.83 -13.89 -7.36
N THR A 181 -4.09 -14.16 -6.29
CA THR A 181 -4.55 -13.99 -4.91
C THR A 181 -4.22 -12.59 -4.40
N ILE A 182 -5.18 -11.94 -3.76
CA ILE A 182 -5.01 -10.65 -3.09
C ILE A 182 -4.25 -10.88 -1.78
N SER A 183 -3.07 -10.29 -1.65
CA SER A 183 -2.16 -10.46 -0.52
C SER A 183 -2.11 -9.26 0.41
N ASP A 184 -2.37 -8.05 -0.09
CA ASP A 184 -2.38 -6.83 0.72
C ASP A 184 -3.41 -5.82 0.19
N VAL A 185 -4.05 -5.10 1.10
CA VAL A 185 -5.06 -4.06 0.87
C VAL A 185 -4.67 -2.72 1.52
N PHE A 186 -3.47 -2.60 2.09
CA PHE A 186 -3.05 -1.42 2.85
C PHE A 186 -3.13 -0.11 2.06
N ASN A 187 -2.81 -0.15 0.77
CA ASN A 187 -2.85 1.02 -0.10
C ASN A 187 -4.18 1.21 -0.84
N LEU A 188 -5.17 0.34 -0.64
CA LEU A 188 -6.42 0.37 -1.40
C LEU A 188 -7.17 1.71 -1.25
N GLU A 189 -7.37 2.16 0.00
CA GLU A 189 -8.11 3.41 0.25
C GLU A 189 -7.32 4.66 -0.15
N ARG A 190 -5.99 4.58 -0.11
CA ARG A 190 -5.10 5.71 -0.33
C ARG A 190 -4.76 5.91 -1.81
N TYR A 191 -4.54 4.83 -2.54
CA TYR A 191 -3.98 4.82 -3.89
C TYR A 191 -4.73 3.90 -4.86
N GLY A 192 -5.81 3.24 -4.44
CA GLY A 192 -6.49 2.27 -5.31
C GLY A 192 -5.72 0.96 -5.50
N GLU A 193 -4.62 0.76 -4.79
CA GLU A 193 -3.69 -0.35 -5.05
C GLU A 193 -4.01 -1.61 -4.24
N LEU A 194 -3.87 -2.77 -4.89
CA LEU A 194 -3.87 -4.09 -4.26
C LEU A 194 -2.54 -4.80 -4.56
N THR A 195 -1.94 -5.44 -3.55
CA THR A 195 -0.82 -6.36 -3.83
C THR A 195 -1.37 -7.73 -4.19
N LEU A 196 -1.03 -8.18 -5.39
CA LEU A 196 -1.35 -9.50 -5.90
C LEU A 196 -0.19 -10.47 -5.70
N SER A 197 -0.54 -11.74 -5.72
CA SER A 197 0.38 -12.87 -5.66
C SER A 197 -0.09 -13.98 -6.60
N SER A 198 0.83 -14.66 -7.28
CA SER A 198 0.48 -15.61 -8.34
C SER A 198 -0.21 -16.90 -7.88
N THR A 199 -0.20 -17.24 -6.60
CA THR A 199 -0.77 -18.50 -6.10
C THR A 199 -1.55 -18.31 -4.80
N ASP A 200 -0.86 -18.09 -3.68
CA ASP A 200 -1.41 -17.96 -2.34
C ASP A 200 -0.99 -16.66 -1.67
N ARG A 201 -1.57 -16.38 -0.49
CA ARG A 201 -1.24 -15.18 0.27
C ARG A 201 0.24 -15.12 0.61
N LEU A 202 0.81 -13.93 0.52
CA LEU A 202 2.15 -13.64 1.00
C LEU A 202 2.12 -13.53 2.53
N TYR A 203 2.83 -14.41 3.22
CA TYR A 203 3.00 -14.36 4.67
C TYR A 203 4.31 -13.67 5.03
N GLN A 204 4.38 -13.09 6.23
CA GLN A 204 5.65 -12.60 6.77
C GLN A 204 6.54 -13.79 7.12
N PHE A 205 7.86 -13.65 6.95
CA PHE A 205 8.82 -14.72 7.24
C PHE A 205 8.63 -15.36 8.62
N THR A 206 8.38 -14.53 9.63
CA THR A 206 8.24 -14.94 11.04
C THR A 206 6.93 -15.65 11.36
N ASN A 207 5.99 -15.76 10.42
CA ASN A 207 4.77 -16.56 10.62
C ASN A 207 5.08 -18.04 10.86
N SER A 208 6.12 -18.56 10.21
CA SER A 208 6.48 -19.99 10.26
C SER A 208 7.96 -20.26 10.49
N ASN A 209 8.79 -19.21 10.54
CA ASN A 209 10.24 -19.35 10.67
C ASN A 209 10.78 -18.57 11.86
N ALA A 210 11.75 -19.16 12.56
CA ALA A 210 12.56 -18.40 13.52
C ALA A 210 13.41 -17.34 12.77
N PRO A 211 13.83 -16.25 13.43
CA PRO A 211 14.69 -15.25 12.80
C PRO A 211 15.97 -15.88 12.23
N ASP A 212 16.14 -15.76 10.91
CA ASP A 212 17.31 -16.25 10.19
C ASP A 212 17.61 -15.33 8.99
N MET A 213 18.85 -14.86 8.88
CA MET A 213 19.21 -13.84 7.89
C MET A 213 19.19 -14.38 6.46
N ALA A 214 19.68 -15.60 6.25
CA ALA A 214 19.75 -16.21 4.93
C ALA A 214 18.34 -16.61 4.44
N GLY A 215 17.55 -17.23 5.31
CA GLY A 215 16.16 -17.57 5.07
C GLY A 215 15.29 -16.34 4.82
N TYR A 216 15.48 -15.26 5.59
CA TYR A 216 14.77 -13.99 5.33
C TYR A 216 15.17 -13.39 3.97
N GLY A 217 16.45 -13.49 3.58
CA GLY A 217 16.91 -13.09 2.25
C GLY A 217 16.20 -13.86 1.13
N ALA A 218 16.18 -15.19 1.22
CA ALA A 218 15.50 -16.06 0.26
C ALA A 218 13.99 -15.82 0.21
N HIS A 219 13.37 -15.55 1.37
CA HIS A 219 11.95 -15.23 1.45
C HIS A 219 11.59 -13.91 0.75
N LYS A 220 12.43 -12.88 0.85
CA LYS A 220 12.21 -11.62 0.12
C LYS A 220 12.27 -11.82 -1.39
N GLU A 221 13.20 -12.63 -1.88
CA GLU A 221 13.30 -12.99 -3.31
C GLU A 221 12.07 -13.75 -3.78
N ASP A 222 11.64 -14.76 -3.01
CA ASP A 222 10.42 -15.53 -3.31
C ASP A 222 9.19 -14.62 -3.38
N VAL A 223 8.95 -13.80 -2.35
CA VAL A 223 7.85 -12.83 -2.30
C VAL A 223 7.91 -11.88 -3.50
N ALA A 224 9.07 -11.29 -3.79
CA ALA A 224 9.23 -10.35 -4.88
C ALA A 224 8.92 -11.00 -6.24
N SER A 225 9.48 -12.19 -6.51
CA SER A 225 9.36 -12.90 -7.79
C SER A 225 7.92 -13.25 -8.18
N ARG A 226 7.00 -13.26 -7.22
CA ARG A 226 5.61 -13.69 -7.42
C ARG A 226 4.57 -12.64 -7.05
N SER A 227 5.02 -11.39 -6.86
CA SER A 227 4.17 -10.24 -6.52
C SER A 227 3.97 -9.30 -7.69
N LEU A 228 2.80 -8.66 -7.76
CA LEU A 228 2.48 -7.58 -8.70
C LEU A 228 1.51 -6.61 -8.03
N ILE A 229 1.57 -5.32 -8.36
CA ILE A 229 0.54 -4.37 -7.92
C ILE A 229 -0.57 -4.35 -8.96
N LEU A 230 -1.82 -4.44 -8.51
CA LEU A 230 -3.00 -4.07 -9.28
C LEU A 230 -3.37 -2.64 -8.89
N ASP A 231 -3.35 -1.73 -9.85
CA ASP A 231 -3.67 -0.31 -9.67
C ASP A 231 -5.05 -0.03 -10.28
N ASP A 232 -5.79 0.94 -9.76
CA ASP A 232 -7.10 1.31 -10.27
C ASP A 232 -7.03 2.29 -11.46
N GLY A 233 -5.84 2.69 -11.88
CA GLY A 233 -5.61 3.59 -13.00
C GLY A 233 -5.90 5.04 -12.66
N LEU A 234 -5.93 5.44 -11.40
CA LEU A 234 -6.13 6.83 -10.97
C LEU A 234 -4.85 7.41 -10.36
N SER A 235 -4.43 8.59 -10.83
CA SER A 235 -3.32 9.33 -10.21
C SER A 235 -3.72 10.13 -8.96
N LEU A 236 -4.90 9.90 -8.38
CA LEU A 236 -5.43 10.66 -7.24
C LEU A 236 -5.18 9.92 -5.92
N GLN A 237 -4.66 10.64 -4.93
CA GLN A 237 -4.54 10.12 -3.57
C GLN A 237 -5.80 10.41 -2.75
N ASN A 238 -6.24 9.43 -1.94
CA ASN A 238 -7.42 9.47 -1.09
C ASN A 238 -8.69 9.90 -1.86
N PRO A 239 -9.04 9.20 -2.96
CA PRO A 239 -10.27 9.52 -3.68
C PRO A 239 -11.49 9.32 -2.77
N ASP A 240 -12.50 10.18 -2.91
CA ASP A 240 -13.78 10.01 -2.19
C ASP A 240 -14.45 8.67 -2.55
N ASP A 241 -14.21 8.23 -3.78
CA ASP A 241 -14.75 7.03 -4.40
C ASP A 241 -13.62 6.02 -4.65
N ILE A 242 -13.60 4.91 -3.90
CA ILE A 242 -12.60 3.84 -4.10
C ILE A 242 -13.11 2.91 -5.21
N HIS A 243 -12.46 2.93 -6.38
CA HIS A 243 -12.94 2.26 -7.60
C HIS A 243 -13.29 0.78 -7.38
N TYR A 244 -12.38 0.01 -6.77
CA TYR A 244 -12.58 -1.42 -6.50
C TYR A 244 -13.60 -1.76 -5.41
N LEU A 245 -14.11 -0.76 -4.69
CA LEU A 245 -15.15 -0.95 -3.68
C LEU A 245 -16.53 -0.43 -4.14
N LYS A 246 -16.64 0.07 -5.39
CA LYS A 246 -17.91 0.55 -5.92
C LYS A 246 -18.93 -0.59 -6.02
N PRO A 247 -20.18 -0.40 -5.56
CA PRO A 247 -21.27 -1.33 -5.81
C PRO A 247 -21.58 -1.37 -7.31
N THR A 248 -21.15 -2.42 -7.99
CA THR A 248 -21.61 -2.75 -9.34
C THR A 248 -22.86 -3.64 -9.24
N ALA A 249 -23.52 -3.94 -10.36
CA ALA A 249 -24.63 -4.91 -10.36
C ALA A 249 -24.20 -6.30 -9.80
N SER A 250 -22.90 -6.58 -9.73
CA SER A 250 -22.30 -7.79 -9.14
C SER A 250 -21.89 -7.64 -7.67
N ASN A 251 -21.86 -6.42 -7.09
CA ASN A 251 -21.37 -6.14 -5.73
C ASN A 251 -22.45 -5.40 -4.90
N SER A 252 -22.99 -6.06 -3.86
CA SER A 252 -23.95 -5.46 -2.93
C SER A 252 -23.33 -4.35 -2.07
N ALA A 253 -24.15 -3.52 -1.41
CA ALA A 253 -23.70 -2.45 -0.49
C ALA A 253 -22.78 -2.92 0.66
N ASP A 254 -22.73 -4.23 0.94
CA ASP A 254 -21.85 -4.85 1.94
C ASP A 254 -20.57 -5.49 1.33
N TYR A 255 -20.25 -5.18 0.08
CA TYR A 255 -19.07 -5.74 -0.60
C TYR A 255 -17.76 -5.20 -0.01
N SER A 256 -16.79 -6.09 0.19
CA SER A 256 -15.44 -5.76 0.63
C SER A 256 -14.45 -6.63 -0.12
N VAL A 257 -13.35 -6.06 -0.60
CA VAL A 257 -12.18 -6.82 -1.04
C VAL A 257 -11.44 -7.33 0.20
N ARG A 258 -11.08 -8.63 0.21
CA ARG A 258 -10.36 -9.23 1.34
C ARG A 258 -9.06 -9.87 0.89
N VAL A 259 -8.05 -9.77 1.75
CA VAL A 259 -6.83 -10.57 1.62
C VAL A 259 -7.20 -12.06 1.61
N GLY A 260 -6.77 -12.79 0.60
CA GLY A 260 -7.14 -14.17 0.32
C GLY A 260 -8.28 -14.37 -0.68
N ASP A 261 -8.96 -13.29 -1.10
CA ASP A 261 -9.81 -13.34 -2.30
C ASP A 261 -8.95 -13.45 -3.56
N THR A 262 -9.57 -13.83 -4.68
CA THR A 262 -8.89 -13.97 -5.97
C THR A 262 -9.41 -12.96 -6.99
N VAL A 263 -8.57 -12.54 -7.92
CA VAL A 263 -8.92 -11.60 -8.99
C VAL A 263 -8.47 -12.14 -10.35
N ALA A 264 -9.37 -12.14 -11.32
CA ALA A 264 -9.08 -12.45 -12.72
C ALA A 264 -9.02 -11.15 -13.54
N ILE A 265 -8.00 -11.03 -14.37
CA ILE A 265 -7.69 -9.83 -15.16
C ILE A 265 -7.64 -10.23 -16.63
N ALA A 266 -8.62 -9.78 -17.41
CA ALA A 266 -8.74 -10.15 -18.82
C ALA A 266 -7.72 -9.44 -19.72
N GLY A 267 -7.16 -8.32 -19.26
CA GLY A 267 -6.14 -7.56 -19.95
C GLY A 267 -5.87 -6.22 -19.28
N GLY A 268 -4.61 -5.80 -19.27
CA GLY A 268 -4.17 -4.50 -18.78
C GLY A 268 -2.76 -4.18 -19.20
N ASN A 269 -2.29 -2.98 -18.90
CA ASN A 269 -0.96 -2.52 -19.29
C ASN A 269 0.00 -2.56 -18.10
N ILE A 270 1.22 -3.02 -18.32
CA ILE A 270 2.28 -2.93 -17.29
C ILE A 270 2.85 -1.52 -17.28
N ARG A 271 3.09 -1.00 -16.09
CA ARG A 271 3.67 0.31 -15.86
C ARG A 271 4.67 0.22 -14.71
N PHE A 272 5.81 0.90 -14.81
CA PHE A 272 6.68 1.13 -13.67
C PHE A 272 6.40 2.51 -13.06
N SER A 273 5.99 2.58 -11.80
CA SER A 273 5.80 3.88 -11.14
C SER A 273 5.69 3.78 -9.62
N ARG A 274 5.61 4.93 -8.95
CA ARG A 274 5.16 5.05 -7.54
C ARG A 274 3.65 5.23 -7.49
N GLY A 275 3.04 4.83 -6.38
CA GLY A 275 1.58 4.96 -6.16
C GLY A 275 1.03 6.36 -6.41
N SER A 276 -0.20 6.39 -6.95
CA SER A 276 -0.84 7.59 -7.51
C SER A 276 0.09 8.46 -8.37
N GLY A 277 1.07 7.86 -9.07
CA GLY A 277 2.03 8.58 -9.91
C GLY A 277 3.06 9.44 -9.18
N GLY A 278 3.34 9.24 -7.88
CA GLY A 278 4.40 9.99 -7.21
C GLY A 278 4.68 9.73 -5.72
N SER A 279 3.87 8.94 -5.02
CA SER A 279 4.08 8.61 -3.59
C SER A 279 3.83 7.13 -3.31
N GLY A 280 4.41 6.56 -2.27
CA GLY A 280 4.22 5.13 -1.96
C GLY A 280 5.24 4.22 -2.67
N LYS A 281 4.87 2.94 -2.84
CA LYS A 281 5.80 1.88 -3.26
C LYS A 281 6.14 2.03 -4.75
N GLU A 282 7.44 2.10 -5.05
CA GLU A 282 7.97 2.00 -6.41
C GLU A 282 8.00 0.54 -6.85
N SER A 283 7.24 0.19 -7.88
CA SER A 283 7.11 -1.18 -8.38
C SER A 283 6.45 -1.19 -9.75
N PHE A 284 6.55 -2.32 -10.46
CA PHE A 284 5.66 -2.62 -11.57
C PHE A 284 4.23 -2.81 -11.08
N ARG A 285 3.29 -2.26 -11.84
CA ARG A 285 1.84 -2.36 -11.64
C ARG A 285 1.15 -2.72 -12.93
N LEU A 286 0.03 -3.41 -12.81
CA LEU A 286 -0.89 -3.69 -13.89
C LEU A 286 -2.04 -2.69 -13.79
N GLU A 287 -2.21 -1.92 -14.86
CA GLU A 287 -3.31 -0.97 -15.09
C GLU A 287 -4.40 -1.66 -15.92
N PRO A 288 -5.52 -2.11 -15.34
CA PRO A 288 -6.51 -2.88 -16.07
C PRO A 288 -7.17 -2.04 -17.16
N ALA A 289 -7.21 -2.56 -18.38
CA ALA A 289 -7.95 -1.94 -19.47
C ALA A 289 -9.47 -2.16 -19.32
N PHE A 290 -9.87 -3.10 -18.46
CA PHE A 290 -11.26 -3.36 -18.07
C PHE A 290 -11.33 -3.69 -16.58
N ASP A 291 -12.49 -3.48 -15.95
CA ASP A 291 -12.71 -3.84 -14.55
C ASP A 291 -12.35 -5.32 -14.29
N PRO A 292 -11.47 -5.60 -13.31
CA PRO A 292 -11.14 -6.95 -12.92
C PRO A 292 -12.33 -7.70 -12.31
N LEU A 293 -12.34 -9.03 -12.45
CA LEU A 293 -13.34 -9.89 -11.82
C LEU A 293 -12.82 -10.40 -10.47
N PHE A 294 -13.36 -9.85 -9.39
CA PHE A 294 -13.08 -10.31 -8.02
C PHE A 294 -13.99 -11.48 -7.64
N VAL A 295 -13.41 -12.49 -6.99
CA VAL A 295 -14.13 -13.65 -6.45
C VAL A 295 -13.83 -13.77 -4.96
N SER A 296 -14.88 -13.67 -4.15
CA SER A 296 -14.75 -13.83 -2.71
C SER A 296 -14.47 -15.29 -2.35
N GLN A 297 -13.28 -15.55 -1.82
CA GLN A 297 -12.84 -16.86 -1.34
C GLN A 297 -12.62 -16.85 0.17
N ASN A 298 -12.43 -15.66 0.77
CA ASN A 298 -12.18 -15.49 2.20
C ASN A 298 -13.37 -14.81 2.89
N VAL A 299 -14.55 -15.41 2.79
CA VAL A 299 -15.79 -14.90 3.39
C VAL A 299 -15.65 -14.83 4.91
N ARG A 300 -16.12 -13.73 5.52
CA ARG A 300 -16.15 -13.60 6.98
C ARG A 300 -17.11 -14.61 7.58
N ASN A 301 -16.66 -15.36 8.59
CA ASN A 301 -17.58 -16.13 9.42
C ASN A 301 -18.53 -15.18 10.16
N SER A 302 -19.82 -15.52 10.21
CA SER A 302 -20.82 -14.72 10.94
C SER A 302 -20.64 -14.77 12.46
N VAL A 303 -19.95 -15.80 12.96
CA VAL A 303 -19.55 -15.95 14.36
C VAL A 303 -18.13 -16.51 14.45
N PRO A 304 -17.34 -16.17 15.49
CA PRO A 304 -16.08 -16.84 15.78
C PRO A 304 -16.30 -18.34 15.99
N PRO A 305 -15.39 -19.23 15.54
CA PRO A 305 -15.40 -20.63 15.95
C PRO A 305 -15.30 -20.75 17.47
N ASP A 306 -16.02 -21.71 18.06
CA ASP A 306 -15.92 -21.99 19.48
C ASP A 306 -14.53 -22.57 19.82
N PRO A 307 -13.70 -21.88 20.62
CA PRO A 307 -12.39 -22.40 21.01
C PRO A 307 -12.48 -23.62 21.95
N GLY A 308 -13.67 -23.91 22.50
CA GLY A 308 -13.86 -24.85 23.60
C GLY A 308 -13.36 -24.31 24.94
N GLY A 309 -13.48 -25.13 25.99
CA GLY A 309 -13.06 -24.75 27.35
C GLY A 309 -14.10 -23.90 28.10
N ASN A 310 -13.70 -23.40 29.27
CA ASN A 310 -14.53 -22.62 30.20
C ASN A 310 -14.09 -21.15 30.34
N VAL A 311 -13.01 -20.74 29.64
CA VAL A 311 -12.49 -19.37 29.65
C VAL A 311 -12.03 -19.01 28.23
N LYS A 312 -12.51 -17.88 27.72
CA LYS A 312 -12.12 -17.30 26.44
C LYS A 312 -11.09 -16.19 26.66
N VAL A 313 -9.92 -16.33 26.04
CA VAL A 313 -8.85 -15.32 26.10
C VAL A 313 -8.66 -14.75 24.70
N ALA A 314 -8.58 -13.42 24.61
CA ALA A 314 -8.34 -12.71 23.35
C ALA A 314 -7.27 -11.63 23.52
N SER A 315 -6.75 -11.15 22.39
CA SER A 315 -5.95 -9.92 22.34
C SER A 315 -6.56 -8.96 21.31
N PHE A 316 -6.45 -7.66 21.58
CA PHE A 316 -7.03 -6.64 20.72
C PHE A 316 -6.15 -5.39 20.70
N ASN A 317 -5.69 -5.00 19.51
CA ASN A 317 -4.98 -3.75 19.30
C ASN A 317 -6.04 -2.65 19.10
N VAL A 318 -6.06 -1.67 20.00
CA VAL A 318 -7.08 -0.61 20.01
C VAL A 318 -6.70 0.60 19.14
N LEU A 319 -5.62 0.49 18.36
CA LEU A 319 -5.15 1.44 17.35
C LEU A 319 -4.95 2.85 17.92
N ASN A 320 -3.90 3.02 18.72
CA ASN A 320 -3.61 4.22 19.51
C ASN A 320 -4.84 4.81 20.22
N TYR A 321 -5.40 4.07 21.18
CA TYR A 321 -6.47 4.57 22.02
C TYR A 321 -5.93 5.53 23.09
N PHE A 322 -6.03 6.83 22.82
CA PHE A 322 -5.62 7.89 23.72
C PHE A 322 -6.83 8.66 24.21
N THR A 323 -6.86 8.90 25.51
CA THR A 323 -7.83 9.78 26.18
C THR A 323 -7.42 11.24 26.11
N THR A 324 -6.14 11.52 25.89
CA THR A 324 -5.64 12.86 25.57
C THR A 324 -5.80 13.13 24.07
N ILE A 325 -6.47 14.24 23.74
CA ILE A 325 -6.66 14.67 22.35
C ILE A 325 -5.34 15.15 21.78
N ASP A 326 -5.01 14.68 20.58
CA ASP A 326 -3.86 15.17 19.83
C ASP A 326 -4.16 16.56 19.27
N ASN A 327 -3.45 17.55 19.81
CA ASN A 327 -3.50 18.94 19.37
C ASN A 327 -2.11 19.43 18.93
N GLY A 328 -1.21 18.50 18.59
CA GLY A 328 0.18 18.78 18.23
C GLY A 328 1.09 19.14 19.40
N GLN A 329 0.67 18.91 20.65
CA GLN A 329 1.48 19.14 21.84
C GLN A 329 2.21 17.88 22.30
N ASN A 330 3.36 18.09 22.94
CA ASN A 330 4.09 17.04 23.64
C ASN A 330 3.65 16.97 25.10
N ASN A 331 2.47 16.41 25.35
CA ASN A 331 1.87 16.28 26.68
C ASN A 331 1.38 14.85 26.98
N CYS A 332 1.74 13.89 26.12
CA CYS A 332 1.43 12.48 26.28
C CYS A 332 2.62 11.68 26.81
N GLY A 333 2.33 10.46 27.25
CA GLY A 333 3.28 9.53 27.84
C GLY A 333 3.61 9.82 29.31
N PRO A 334 4.41 8.94 29.94
CA PRO A 334 4.61 8.96 31.39
C PRO A 334 5.18 10.27 31.94
N ASP A 335 6.10 10.88 31.18
CA ASP A 335 6.78 12.11 31.55
C ASP A 335 6.12 13.37 30.93
N ALA A 336 5.00 13.19 30.22
CA ALA A 336 4.26 14.25 29.53
C ALA A 336 5.14 15.12 28.62
N ASP A 337 6.03 14.48 27.86
CA ASP A 337 7.00 15.11 26.96
C ASP A 337 6.97 14.54 25.53
N MET A 338 6.01 13.66 25.23
CA MET A 338 5.83 13.02 23.93
C MET A 338 4.57 13.52 23.23
N GLY A 339 4.61 13.54 21.90
CA GLY A 339 3.42 13.80 21.09
C GLY A 339 2.34 12.74 21.33
N CYS A 340 1.09 13.18 21.39
CA CYS A 340 -0.06 12.30 21.39
C CYS A 340 -0.20 11.59 20.04
N ARG A 341 -0.91 10.44 20.01
CA ARG A 341 -0.98 9.57 18.83
C ARG A 341 -2.39 9.03 18.54
N GLY A 342 -3.39 9.52 19.27
CA GLY A 342 -4.78 9.09 19.14
C GLY A 342 -5.63 10.09 18.36
N ALA A 343 -6.87 10.31 18.81
CA ALA A 343 -7.82 11.17 18.11
C ALA A 343 -7.41 12.65 18.08
N ASP A 344 -7.62 13.32 16.94
CA ASP A 344 -7.34 14.75 16.74
C ASP A 344 -8.49 15.65 17.27
N SER A 345 -9.60 15.04 17.67
CA SER A 345 -10.75 15.74 18.23
C SER A 345 -11.55 14.91 19.21
N THR A 346 -12.35 15.58 20.05
CA THR A 346 -13.29 14.91 20.95
C THR A 346 -14.34 14.08 20.22
N LEU A 347 -14.73 14.49 19.00
CA LEU A 347 -15.67 13.76 18.16
C LEU A 347 -15.06 12.45 17.66
N GLU A 348 -13.81 12.49 17.19
CA GLU A 348 -13.07 11.30 16.77
C GLU A 348 -12.82 10.36 17.95
N PHE A 349 -12.44 10.89 19.11
CA PHE A 349 -12.30 10.10 20.33
C PHE A 349 -13.61 9.40 20.69
N ALA A 350 -14.74 10.11 20.67
CA ALA A 350 -16.04 9.51 20.95
C ALA A 350 -16.38 8.37 19.97
N ARG A 351 -16.07 8.54 18.68
CA ARG A 351 -16.24 7.48 17.65
C ARG A 351 -15.33 6.28 17.92
N GLN A 352 -14.04 6.51 18.18
CA GLN A 352 -13.08 5.44 18.48
C GLN A 352 -13.49 4.70 19.76
N HIS A 353 -13.80 5.44 20.83
CA HIS A 353 -14.22 4.88 22.11
C HIS A 353 -15.46 3.99 21.98
N GLN A 354 -16.51 4.48 21.32
CA GLN A 354 -17.71 3.68 21.09
C GLN A 354 -17.42 2.44 20.24
N LYS A 355 -16.61 2.57 19.17
CA LYS A 355 -16.21 1.44 18.32
C LYS A 355 -15.42 0.39 19.10
N THR A 356 -14.48 0.82 19.93
CA THR A 356 -13.65 -0.06 20.77
C THR A 356 -14.51 -0.80 21.79
N VAL A 357 -15.38 -0.11 22.53
CA VAL A 357 -16.28 -0.72 23.52
C VAL A 357 -17.22 -1.74 22.87
N ASN A 358 -17.87 -1.37 21.76
CA ASN A 358 -18.75 -2.28 21.03
C ASN A 358 -18.00 -3.53 20.53
N THR A 359 -16.77 -3.36 20.06
CA THR A 359 -15.94 -4.48 19.56
C THR A 359 -15.56 -5.42 20.70
N LEU A 360 -15.11 -4.89 21.84
CA LEU A 360 -14.71 -5.69 23.00
C LEU A 360 -15.88 -6.50 23.58
N LEU A 361 -17.07 -5.91 23.62
CA LEU A 361 -18.28 -6.61 24.07
C LEU A 361 -18.73 -7.68 23.07
N ALA A 362 -18.72 -7.37 21.77
CA ALA A 362 -19.09 -8.32 20.71
C ALA A 362 -18.10 -9.48 20.54
N MET A 363 -16.83 -9.27 20.93
CA MET A 363 -15.80 -10.32 20.92
C MET A 363 -16.11 -11.47 21.90
N ASP A 364 -16.89 -11.18 22.95
CA ASP A 364 -17.32 -12.15 23.97
C ASP A 364 -16.16 -12.96 24.58
N ALA A 365 -15.07 -12.27 24.89
CA ALA A 365 -13.95 -12.84 25.65
C ALA A 365 -14.15 -12.63 27.16
N ASP A 366 -13.48 -13.46 27.97
CA ASP A 366 -13.48 -13.37 29.44
C ASP A 366 -12.23 -12.67 29.96
N VAL A 367 -11.12 -12.73 29.22
CA VAL A 367 -9.88 -11.98 29.46
C VAL A 367 -9.41 -11.39 28.13
N VAL A 368 -9.05 -10.10 28.11
CA VAL A 368 -8.53 -9.43 26.91
C VAL A 368 -7.22 -8.72 27.20
N GLY A 369 -6.18 -9.07 26.44
CA GLY A 369 -4.94 -8.31 26.33
C GLY A 369 -5.08 -7.15 25.35
N LEU A 370 -4.93 -5.93 25.84
CA LEU A 370 -5.04 -4.71 25.04
C LEU A 370 -3.66 -4.17 24.69
N MET A 371 -3.48 -3.77 23.44
CA MET A 371 -2.28 -3.10 22.95
C MET A 371 -2.65 -1.75 22.36
N GLU A 372 -1.72 -0.81 22.40
CA GLU A 372 -1.91 0.55 21.91
C GLU A 372 -2.80 1.45 22.76
N LEU A 373 -2.73 1.29 24.09
CA LEU A 373 -3.34 2.21 25.04
C LEU A 373 -2.40 3.38 25.33
N GLU A 374 -2.94 4.56 25.59
CA GLU A 374 -2.15 5.66 26.15
C GLU A 374 -1.56 5.28 27.52
N ASN A 375 -0.27 5.55 27.69
CA ASN A 375 0.47 5.30 28.92
C ASN A 375 0.34 6.46 29.90
N ASN A 376 -0.86 6.64 30.46
CA ASN A 376 -1.22 7.75 31.35
C ASN A 376 -1.64 7.28 32.75
N GLY A 377 -0.95 6.27 33.28
CA GLY A 377 -1.21 5.75 34.63
C GLY A 377 -2.50 4.93 34.77
N GLY A 378 -3.05 4.43 33.66
CA GLY A 378 -4.23 3.56 33.64
C GLY A 378 -5.55 4.27 33.31
N VAL A 379 -5.54 5.59 33.11
CA VAL A 379 -6.76 6.35 32.79
C VAL A 379 -7.41 5.86 31.49
N ALA A 380 -6.62 5.61 30.44
CA ALA A 380 -7.14 5.10 29.17
C ALA A 380 -7.68 3.66 29.27
N LEU A 381 -7.05 2.81 30.08
CA LEU A 381 -7.55 1.45 30.32
C LEU A 381 -8.87 1.49 31.10
N GLN A 382 -8.94 2.33 32.12
CA GLN A 382 -10.13 2.45 32.97
C GLN A 382 -11.31 3.06 32.22
N SER A 383 -11.08 4.02 31.31
CA SER A 383 -12.18 4.60 30.50
C SER A 383 -12.90 3.53 29.68
N ILE A 384 -12.17 2.55 29.13
CA ILE A 384 -12.74 1.41 28.41
C ILE A 384 -13.58 0.53 29.36
N VAL A 385 -13.02 0.15 30.52
CA VAL A 385 -13.71 -0.69 31.51
C VAL A 385 -15.00 -0.03 32.02
N ASP A 386 -14.93 1.26 32.34
CA ASP A 386 -16.08 2.02 32.82
C ASP A 386 -17.19 2.04 31.76
N ALA A 387 -16.84 2.31 30.49
CA ALA A 387 -17.80 2.33 29.40
C ALA A 387 -18.40 0.95 29.10
N MET A 388 -17.61 -0.11 29.17
CA MET A 388 -18.12 -1.49 29.06
C MET A 388 -19.11 -1.80 30.18
N ASN A 389 -18.77 -1.46 31.42
CA ASN A 389 -19.64 -1.67 32.58
C ASN A 389 -20.93 -0.84 32.54
N VAL A 390 -20.89 0.37 31.96
CA VAL A 390 -22.10 1.16 31.68
C VAL A 390 -23.02 0.44 30.70
N VAL A 391 -22.48 -0.17 29.63
CA VAL A 391 -23.28 -0.90 28.64
C VAL A 391 -23.87 -2.18 29.22
N VAL A 392 -23.08 -2.95 29.97
CA VAL A 392 -23.54 -4.23 30.56
C VAL A 392 -24.47 -4.00 31.76
N GLY A 393 -24.22 -2.97 32.57
CA GLY A 393 -25.06 -2.55 33.69
C GLY A 393 -24.88 -3.34 34.99
N ASN A 394 -23.93 -4.30 35.04
CA ASN A 394 -23.69 -5.15 36.23
C ASN A 394 -22.29 -4.95 36.88
N GLY A 395 -21.42 -4.13 36.29
CA GLY A 395 -20.07 -3.89 36.83
C GLY A 395 -19.13 -5.10 36.75
N GLU A 396 -19.36 -6.06 35.85
CA GLU A 396 -18.62 -7.32 35.82
C GLU A 396 -17.19 -7.21 35.30
N TRP A 397 -16.83 -6.13 34.61
CA TRP A 397 -15.50 -5.94 34.02
C TRP A 397 -14.55 -5.22 34.98
N ALA A 398 -13.31 -5.69 35.05
CA ALA A 398 -12.24 -5.06 35.80
C ALA A 398 -10.94 -5.02 34.97
N SER A 399 -10.03 -4.13 35.34
CA SER A 399 -8.68 -4.03 34.78
C SER A 399 -7.63 -4.57 35.75
N ILE A 400 -6.46 -4.94 35.23
CA ILE A 400 -5.26 -5.11 36.05
C ILE A 400 -4.61 -3.74 36.21
N GLU A 401 -4.61 -3.21 37.43
CA GLU A 401 -4.03 -1.91 37.77
C GLU A 401 -2.50 -1.99 37.78
N THR A 402 -1.87 -1.65 36.66
CA THR A 402 -0.41 -1.70 36.51
C THR A 402 0.28 -0.37 36.81
N GLY A 403 -0.46 0.74 36.76
CA GLY A 403 0.14 2.06 36.62
C GLY A 403 0.89 2.20 35.29
N VAL A 404 1.96 2.99 35.30
CA VAL A 404 2.84 3.17 34.13
C VAL A 404 3.71 1.93 33.92
N ILE A 405 3.74 1.43 32.69
CA ILE A 405 4.69 0.40 32.23
C ILE A 405 5.52 0.97 31.09
N GLY A 406 6.85 0.86 31.20
CA GLY A 406 7.77 1.38 30.19
C GLY A 406 7.79 2.90 30.12
N SER A 407 8.44 3.44 29.08
CA SER A 407 8.63 4.89 28.90
C SER A 407 7.92 5.47 27.69
N ASP A 408 7.40 4.64 26.77
CA ASP A 408 6.72 5.16 25.57
C ASP A 408 5.33 5.71 25.92
N ALA A 409 4.82 6.61 25.08
CA ALA A 409 3.46 7.13 25.18
C ALA A 409 2.37 6.04 25.06
N ILE A 410 2.74 4.86 24.58
CA ILE A 410 1.87 3.72 24.38
C ILE A 410 2.24 2.56 25.34
N THR A 411 1.23 1.98 25.99
CA THR A 411 1.34 0.82 26.87
C THR A 411 0.41 -0.32 26.47
N VAL A 412 0.51 -1.43 27.21
CA VAL A 412 -0.37 -2.60 27.16
C VAL A 412 -1.24 -2.65 28.42
N GLY A 413 -2.34 -3.40 28.38
CA GLY A 413 -3.24 -3.57 29.53
C GLY A 413 -3.97 -4.90 29.49
N LEU A 414 -4.54 -5.30 30.63
CA LEU A 414 -5.37 -6.50 30.75
C LEU A 414 -6.72 -6.11 31.37
N ILE A 415 -7.80 -6.56 30.74
CA ILE A 415 -9.17 -6.49 31.29
C ILE A 415 -9.75 -7.90 31.39
N TYR A 416 -10.67 -8.11 32.34
CA TYR A 416 -11.26 -9.42 32.59
C TYR A 416 -12.68 -9.33 33.17
N ARG A 417 -13.46 -10.39 32.98
CA ARG A 417 -14.76 -10.59 33.63
C ARG A 417 -14.56 -11.21 35.01
N THR A 418 -14.91 -10.45 36.04
CA THR A 418 -14.81 -10.84 37.46
C THR A 418 -15.69 -12.03 37.84
N SER A 419 -16.74 -12.30 37.06
CA SER A 419 -17.62 -13.46 37.23
C SER A 419 -17.02 -14.78 36.70
N VAL A 420 -15.97 -14.70 35.87
CA VAL A 420 -15.37 -15.87 35.20
C VAL A 420 -13.97 -16.16 35.73
N VAL A 421 -13.18 -15.13 36.01
CA VAL A 421 -11.81 -15.30 36.51
C VAL A 421 -11.46 -14.31 37.62
N GLN A 422 -10.50 -14.70 38.46
CA GLN A 422 -9.92 -13.85 39.50
C GLN A 422 -8.39 -13.78 39.35
N PRO A 423 -7.74 -12.61 39.49
CA PRO A 423 -6.29 -12.51 39.50
C PRO A 423 -5.68 -13.31 40.66
N ALA A 424 -4.68 -14.13 40.35
CA ALA A 424 -3.90 -14.90 41.31
C ALA A 424 -2.50 -14.28 41.47
N GLY A 425 -2.28 -13.58 42.58
CA GLY A 425 -1.02 -12.87 42.86
C GLY A 425 -0.87 -11.57 42.07
N THR A 426 0.32 -10.99 42.13
CA THR A 426 0.66 -9.74 41.43
C THR A 426 1.01 -9.97 39.97
N PHE A 427 0.79 -8.97 39.12
CA PHE A 427 1.27 -8.99 37.73
C PHE A 427 2.82 -9.00 37.68
N ALA A 428 3.35 -9.38 36.52
CA ALA A 428 4.77 -9.33 36.19
C ALA A 428 5.00 -8.54 34.90
N VAL A 429 6.18 -7.93 34.76
CA VAL A 429 6.58 -7.22 33.55
C VAL A 429 7.92 -7.73 33.04
N LEU A 430 7.98 -8.11 31.77
CA LEU A 430 9.24 -8.42 31.08
C LEU A 430 9.88 -7.11 30.58
N THR A 431 11.05 -6.80 31.11
CA THR A 431 11.88 -5.65 30.74
C THR A 431 13.31 -6.09 30.51
N SER A 432 14.18 -5.17 30.09
CA SER A 432 15.62 -5.39 30.04
C SER A 432 16.24 -5.69 31.42
N MET A 433 15.58 -5.28 32.52
CA MET A 433 15.99 -5.63 33.88
C MET A 433 15.66 -7.09 34.23
N SER A 434 14.61 -7.65 33.64
CA SER A 434 14.20 -9.04 33.82
C SER A 434 15.06 -9.98 32.96
N ASP A 435 15.35 -9.58 31.71
CA ASP A 435 16.26 -10.25 30.79
C ASP A 435 16.98 -9.23 29.91
N SER A 436 18.31 -9.16 30.01
CA SER A 436 19.11 -8.17 29.26
C SER A 436 19.07 -8.34 27.74
N ARG A 437 18.56 -9.47 27.24
CA ARG A 437 18.29 -9.70 25.81
C ARG A 437 17.02 -8.99 25.35
N PHE A 438 16.07 -8.71 26.26
CA PHE A 438 14.85 -8.00 25.94
C PHE A 438 15.13 -6.51 25.83
N ASN A 439 15.05 -5.96 24.62
CA ASN A 439 15.27 -4.55 24.38
C ASN A 439 13.94 -3.78 24.50
N ASP A 440 13.65 -3.31 25.71
CA ASP A 440 12.49 -2.49 26.06
C ASP A 440 12.55 -1.04 25.54
N ARG A 441 13.61 -0.67 24.81
CA ARG A 441 13.65 0.56 23.99
C ARG A 441 13.11 0.36 22.58
N ARG A 442 12.98 -0.89 22.13
CA ARG A 442 12.48 -1.26 20.80
C ARG A 442 11.18 -2.07 20.87
N ASN A 443 10.89 -2.65 22.03
CA ASN A 443 9.69 -3.42 22.30
C ASN A 443 9.01 -2.81 23.52
N ARG A 444 7.68 -2.81 23.54
CA ARG A 444 6.95 -2.45 24.77
C ARG A 444 7.16 -3.55 25.81
N PRO A 445 7.31 -3.22 27.11
CA PRO A 445 7.40 -4.25 28.12
C PRO A 445 6.18 -5.18 28.11
N THR A 446 6.40 -6.48 28.21
CA THR A 446 5.31 -7.48 28.21
C THR A 446 4.68 -7.55 29.59
N LEU A 447 3.35 -7.44 29.68
CA LEU A 447 2.59 -7.55 30.91
C LEU A 447 2.02 -8.96 31.04
N ALA A 448 2.31 -9.64 32.16
CA ALA A 448 1.76 -10.95 32.46
C ALA A 448 0.92 -10.95 33.75
N GLN A 449 -0.24 -11.61 33.73
CA GLN A 449 -1.07 -11.84 34.91
C GLN A 449 -1.54 -13.30 34.95
N THR A 450 -1.46 -13.91 36.14
CA THR A 450 -2.05 -15.23 36.39
C THR A 450 -3.48 -15.08 36.89
N PHE A 451 -4.38 -15.94 36.43
CA PHE A 451 -5.79 -15.99 36.81
C PHE A 451 -6.18 -17.39 37.27
N ASP A 452 -7.13 -17.44 38.20
CA ASP A 452 -7.88 -18.64 38.57
C ASP A 452 -9.29 -18.53 37.99
N ALA A 453 -9.74 -19.57 37.28
CA ALA A 453 -11.12 -19.67 36.81
C ALA A 453 -12.08 -19.87 37.99
N VAL A 454 -13.15 -19.07 38.05
CA VAL A 454 -14.14 -19.11 39.14
C VAL A 454 -14.92 -20.43 39.14
N SER A 455 -15.11 -21.03 37.96
CA SER A 455 -15.94 -22.23 37.80
C SER A 455 -15.35 -23.50 38.45
N ASP A 456 -14.03 -23.68 38.35
CA ASP A 456 -13.36 -24.94 38.74
C ASP A 456 -11.99 -24.74 39.42
N GLY A 457 -11.49 -23.51 39.54
CA GLY A 457 -10.17 -23.19 40.07
C GLY A 457 -9.02 -23.46 39.10
N GLY A 458 -9.29 -23.68 37.81
CA GLY A 458 -8.26 -23.84 36.79
C GLY A 458 -7.36 -22.61 36.70
N ARG A 459 -6.04 -22.80 36.77
CA ARG A 459 -5.04 -21.72 36.78
C ARG A 459 -4.35 -21.57 35.44
N PHE A 460 -4.25 -20.33 34.95
CA PHE A 460 -3.54 -20.00 33.70
C PHE A 460 -2.90 -18.61 33.77
N THR A 461 -1.93 -18.34 32.91
CA THR A 461 -1.25 -17.04 32.80
C THR A 461 -1.44 -16.47 31.41
N VAL A 462 -1.82 -15.19 31.32
CA VAL A 462 -1.89 -14.40 30.09
C VAL A 462 -0.72 -13.44 30.07
N ALA A 463 -0.04 -13.30 28.93
CA ALA A 463 1.11 -12.43 28.74
C ALA A 463 1.09 -11.78 27.35
#